data_AF-A0A0J9H443-F1
#
_entry.id   AF-A0A0J9H443-F1
#
_cell.length_a   1.000
_cell.length_b   1.000
_cell.length_c   1.000
_cell.angle_alpha   90.00
_cell.angle_beta   90.00
_cell.angle_gamma   90.00
#
_symmetry.space_group_name_H-M   'P 1'
#
loop_
_entity.id
_entity.type
_entity.pdbx_description
1 polymer ?
#
loop_
_entity_poly.entity_id
_entity_poly.type
_entity_poly.pdbx_seq_one_letter_code
_entity_poly.pdbx_strand_id
1 'polypeptide(L)' 'MTIEHTYLLLTAVLTGLLWIPSVMGQVASRGFLNPDNYVTLPEGGLSDWAKRADRAHRQT' A
#
# COMPACT_ATOMS: atom_id res chain seq x y z
N MET A 1 -17.15 16.90 -17.98
CA MET A 1 -15.75 16.66 -17.56
C MET A 1 -14.99 17.96 -17.69
N THR A 2 -14.59 18.58 -16.58
CA THR A 2 -13.68 19.75 -16.61
C THR A 2 -12.25 19.29 -16.38
N ILE A 3 -11.27 20.11 -16.77
CA ILE A 3 -9.85 19.78 -16.64
C ILE A 3 -9.46 19.51 -15.17
N GLU A 4 -10.04 20.27 -14.24
CA GLU A 4 -9.82 20.13 -12.79
C GLU A 4 -10.25 18.76 -12.26
N HIS A 5 -11.42 18.28 -12.65
CA HIS A 5 -11.89 16.94 -12.26
C HIS A 5 -11.00 15.84 -12.84
N THR A 6 -10.46 16.05 -14.03
CA THR A 6 -9.53 15.11 -14.67
C THR A 6 -8.21 15.05 -13.90
N TYR A 7 -7.67 16.20 -13.48
CA TYR A 7 -6.46 16.25 -12.65
C TYR A 7 -6.66 15.60 -11.29
N LEU A 8 -7.79 15.84 -10.64
CA LEU A 8 -8.11 15.20 -9.37
C LEU A 8 -8.23 13.68 -9.53
N LEU A 9 -8.89 13.22 -10.59
CA LEU A 9 -9.00 11.80 -10.89
C LEU A 9 -7.61 11.16 -11.12
N LEU A 10 -6.77 11.78 -11.96
CA LEU A 10 -5.43 11.28 -12.24
C LEU A 10 -4.56 11.26 -10.98
N THR A 11 -4.65 12.30 -10.15
CA THR A 11 -3.93 12.37 -8.87
C THR A 11 -4.41 11.29 -7.91
N ALA A 12 -5.73 11.08 -7.80
CA ALA A 12 -6.29 10.03 -6.95
C ALA A 12 -5.85 8.64 -7.40
N VAL A 13 -5.86 8.38 -8.72
CA VAL A 13 -5.37 7.12 -9.30
C VAL A 13 -3.88 6.96 -9.04
N LEU A 14 -3.06 7.98 -9.29
CA LEU A 14 -1.62 7.94 -9.05
C LEU A 14 -1.30 7.63 -7.58
N THR A 15 -1.99 8.28 -6.65
CA THR A 15 -1.86 8.02 -5.21
C THR A 15 -2.23 6.58 -4.86
N GLY A 16 -3.31 6.05 -5.45
CA GLY A 16 -3.70 4.65 -5.28
C GLY A 16 -2.69 3.66 -5.86
N LEU A 17 -2.10 3.96 -7.02
CA LEU A 17 -1.08 3.12 -7.64
C LEU A 17 0.22 3.08 -6.83
N LEU A 18 0.58 4.20 -6.18
CA LEU A 18 1.77 4.28 -5.32
C LEU A 18 1.68 3.33 -4.11
N TRP A 19 0.49 2.91 -3.71
CA TRP A 19 0.26 1.95 -2.63
C TRP A 19 0.51 0.49 -3.01
N ILE A 20 0.46 0.15 -4.29
CA ILE A 20 0.52 -1.25 -4.76
C ILE A 20 1.77 -1.99 -4.23
N PRO A 21 2.99 -1.42 -4.25
CA PRO A 21 4.18 -2.11 -3.74
C PRO A 21 4.09 -2.48 -2.26
N SER A 22 3.49 -1.62 -1.43
CA SER A 22 3.31 -1.89 0.00
C SER A 22 2.33 -3.04 0.22
N VAL A 23 1.21 -3.05 -0.49
CA VAL A 23 0.20 -4.13 -0.43
C VAL A 23 0.79 -5.45 -0.94
N MET A 24 1.51 -5.42 -2.06
CA MET A 24 2.20 -6.59 -2.59
C MET A 24 3.21 -7.16 -1.60
N GLY A 25 3.97 -6.30 -0.92
CA GLY A 25 4.94 -6.70 0.10
C GLY A 25 4.27 -7.41 1.28
N GLN A 26 3.11 -6.91 1.71
CA GLN A 26 2.32 -7.55 2.76
C GLN A 26 1.77 -8.91 2.32
N VAL A 27 1.15 -9.00 1.14
CA VAL A 27 0.56 -10.26 0.66
C VAL A 27 1.62 -11.32 0.37
N ALA A 28 2.74 -10.93 -0.24
CA ALA A 28 3.84 -11.86 -0.56
C ALA A 28 4.55 -12.38 0.70
N SER A 29 4.67 -11.56 1.75
CA SER A 29 5.37 -11.94 2.98
C SER A 29 4.48 -12.59 4.04
N ARG A 30 3.21 -12.19 4.14
CA ARG A 30 2.30 -12.59 5.23
C ARG A 30 1.11 -13.43 4.75
N GLY A 31 1.01 -13.69 3.46
CA GLY A 31 -0.13 -14.37 2.85
C GLY A 31 -1.32 -13.43 2.61
N PHE A 32 -2.44 -14.00 2.18
CA PHE A 32 -3.65 -13.23 1.87
C PHE A 32 -4.16 -12.43 3.08
N LEU A 33 -4.78 -11.29 2.82
CA LEU A 33 -5.38 -10.44 3.86
C LEU A 33 -6.52 -11.21 4.55
N ASN A 34 -6.35 -11.49 5.84
CA ASN A 34 -7.36 -12.13 6.70
C ASN A 34 -7.94 -11.07 7.66
N PRO A 35 -9.27 -10.99 7.85
CA PRO A 35 -9.93 -10.17 8.88
C PRO A 35 -9.19 -10.10 10.22
N ASP A 36 -8.69 -11.22 10.73
CA ASP A 36 -7.99 -11.27 12.03
C ASP A 36 -6.68 -10.44 12.03
N ASN A 37 -6.01 -10.39 10.88
CA ASN A 37 -4.74 -9.67 10.70
C ASN A 37 -4.90 -8.14 10.64
N TYR A 38 -6.14 -7.63 10.58
CA TYR A 38 -6.42 -6.19 10.69
C TYR A 38 -6.47 -5.72 12.14
N VAL A 39 -6.79 -6.63 13.08
CA VAL A 39 -6.85 -6.32 14.52
C VAL A 39 -5.48 -6.54 15.15
N THR A 40 -4.84 -7.66 14.82
CA THR A 40 -3.51 -8.01 15.30
C THR A 40 -2.57 -8.14 14.10
N LEU A 41 -1.65 -7.18 13.98
CA LEU A 41 -0.62 -7.23 12.94
C LEU A 41 0.25 -8.48 13.13
N PRO A 42 0.46 -9.30 12.08
CA PRO A 42 1.37 -10.44 12.17
C PRO A 42 2.78 -9.98 12.58
N GLU A 43 3.29 -10.50 13.69
CA GLU A 43 4.63 -10.19 14.15
C GLU A 43 5.68 -10.85 13.23
N GLY A 44 6.59 -10.02 12.70
CA GLY A 44 7.67 -10.48 11.83
C GLY A 44 7.24 -10.85 10.40
N GLY A 45 8.24 -11.14 9.55
CA GLY A 45 8.03 -11.73 8.22
C GLY A 45 8.09 -10.80 7.01
N LEU A 46 8.10 -9.47 7.18
CA LEU A 46 8.18 -8.56 6.03
C LEU A 46 9.59 -8.58 5.39
N SER A 47 9.65 -8.74 4.07
CA SER A 47 10.91 -8.67 3.33
C SER A 47 11.56 -7.28 3.39
N ASP A 48 12.88 -7.17 3.20
CA ASP A 48 13.57 -5.88 3.34
C ASP A 48 13.15 -4.85 2.28
N TRP A 49 12.73 -5.30 1.09
CA TRP A 49 12.17 -4.41 0.08
C TRP A 49 10.78 -3.92 0.47
N ALA A 50 9.94 -4.78 1.06
CA ALA A 50 8.61 -4.41 1.53
C ALA A 50 8.70 -3.46 2.74
N LYS A 51 9.68 -3.66 3.63
CA LYS A 51 10.00 -2.68 4.69
C LYS A 51 10.41 -1.33 4.12
N ARG A 52 11.11 -1.28 2.98
CA ARG A 52 11.47 0.00 2.32
C ARG A 52 10.23 0.68 1.74
N ALA A 53 9.36 -0.07 1.07
CA ALA A 53 8.10 0.44 0.52
C ALA A 53 7.17 0.96 1.63
N ASP A 54 7.04 0.22 2.72
CA ASP A 54 6.24 0.61 3.89
C ASP A 54 6.78 1.89 4.57
N ARG A 55 8.11 2.03 4.67
CA ARG A 55 8.73 3.27 5.17
C ARG A 55 8.48 4.46 4.25
N ALA A 56 8.61 4.27 2.94
CA ALA A 56 8.34 5.32 1.97
C ALA A 56 6.89 5.81 2.08
N HIS A 57 5.95 4.88 2.28
CA HIS A 57 4.55 5.20 2.47
C HIS A 57 4.28 5.96 3.78
N ARG A 58 4.85 5.53 4.91
CA ARG A 58 4.65 6.20 6.22
C ARG A 58 5.27 7.60 6.32
N GLN A 59 6.14 7.98 5.37
CA GLN A 59 6.77 9.30 5.31
C GLN A 59 6.11 10.23 4.27
N THR A 60 5.01 9.80 3.64
CA THR A 60 4.19 10.63 2.74
C THR A 60 3.03 11.25 3.50
#